data_AF-A0A6L3UXK8-F1
#
_entry.id   AF-A0A6L3UXK8-F1
#
_cell.length_a   1.000
_cell.length_b   1.000
_cell.length_c   1.000
_cell.angle_alpha   90.00
_cell.angle_beta   90.00
_cell.angle_gamma   90.00
#
_symmetry.space_group_name_H-M   'P 1'
#
loop_
_entity.id
_entity.type
_entity.pdbx_description
1 polymer ?
#
loop_
_entity_poly.entity_id
_entity_poly.type
_entity_poly.pdbx_seq_one_letter_code
_entity_poly.pdbx_strand_id
1 'polypeptide(L)'
;MTGYELKPVIHKGTEKGKQEAYQIIPTNTLPSWSNEMKHYYFATEEQEQCKDCGIRGRIDGPYIYNQKDLIDAAKDIYLPQEWTHIGKNVYRKTLFSKKFRDLIIENKISRDIRKMSDFKYGSRDWVLEPILLI
;
A
#
# COMPACT_ATOMS: atom_id res chain seq x y z
N MET A 1 -3.12 9.76 14.99
CA MET A 1 -3.47 9.20 13.67
C MET A 1 -4.03 10.31 12.82
N THR A 2 -3.41 10.67 11.71
CA THR A 2 -3.87 11.75 10.81
C THR A 2 -3.70 11.39 9.33
N GLY A 3 -4.38 12.12 8.46
CA GLY A 3 -4.25 11.98 7.01
C GLY A 3 -5.22 10.98 6.36
N TYR A 4 -6.38 10.78 6.98
CA TYR A 4 -7.45 9.95 6.45
C TYR A 4 -8.83 10.47 6.85
N GLU A 5 -9.83 10.02 6.12
CA GLU A 5 -11.25 10.07 6.46
C GLU A 5 -11.79 8.66 6.69
N LEU A 6 -12.88 8.56 7.44
CA LEU A 6 -13.58 7.30 7.67
C LEU A 6 -14.85 7.25 6.83
N LYS A 7 -14.95 6.23 5.98
CA LYS A 7 -16.15 5.95 5.20
C LYS A 7 -16.87 4.73 5.78
N PRO A 8 -18.13 4.85 6.22
CA PRO A 8 -18.91 3.70 6.67
C PRO A 8 -18.97 2.62 5.59
N VAL A 9 -18.73 1.37 5.98
CA VAL A 9 -18.82 0.21 5.07
C VAL A 9 -20.24 -0.32 5.09
N ILE A 10 -20.76 -0.60 3.89
CA ILE A 10 -22.05 -1.27 3.75
C ILE A 10 -21.88 -2.73 4.18
N HIS A 11 -22.59 -3.12 5.24
CA HIS A 11 -22.62 -4.51 5.68
C HIS A 11 -23.16 -5.41 4.58
N LYS A 12 -22.45 -6.51 4.30
CA LYS A 12 -22.89 -7.56 3.38
C LYS A 12 -22.95 -8.87 4.14
N GLY A 13 -24.16 -9.26 4.57
CA GLY A 13 -24.38 -10.48 5.35
C GLY A 13 -25.69 -10.45 6.13
N THR A 14 -25.84 -11.34 7.09
CA THR A 14 -27.02 -11.39 7.97
C THR A 14 -26.99 -10.26 9.00
N GLU A 15 -28.15 -9.72 9.37
CA GLU A 15 -28.23 -8.62 10.36
C GLU A 15 -27.75 -9.07 11.75
N LYS A 16 -27.88 -10.35 12.10
CA LYS A 16 -27.48 -10.91 13.40
C LYS A 16 -25.98 -10.74 13.70
N GLY A 17 -25.13 -10.56 12.69
CA GLY A 17 -23.69 -10.33 12.82
C GLY A 17 -23.22 -8.96 12.36
N LYS A 18 -24.15 -8.02 12.12
CA LYS A 18 -23.81 -6.70 11.61
C LYS A 18 -23.00 -5.92 12.65
N GLN A 19 -21.87 -5.40 12.21
CA GLN A 19 -21.03 -4.52 13.00
C GLN A 19 -20.78 -3.25 12.20
N GLU A 20 -20.74 -2.11 12.89
CA GLU A 20 -20.24 -0.89 12.27
C GLU A 20 -18.77 -1.08 11.91
N ALA A 21 -18.46 -0.85 10.65
CA ALA A 21 -17.11 -0.91 10.14
C ALA A 21 -16.87 0.33 9.26
N TYR A 22 -15.64 0.82 9.28
CA TYR A 22 -15.25 2.00 8.53
C TYR A 22 -14.03 1.65 7.68
N GLN A 23 -14.06 2.09 6.44
CA GLN A 23 -12.91 2.08 5.57
C GLN A 23 -12.09 3.34 5.82
N ILE A 24 -10.77 3.18 5.97
CA ILE A 24 -9.84 4.29 5.97
C ILE A 24 -9.64 4.76 4.53
N ILE A 25 -9.93 6.03 4.29
CA ILE A 25 -9.70 6.71 3.01
C ILE A 25 -8.55 7.70 3.21
N PRO A 26 -7.33 7.43 2.73
CA PRO A 26 -6.24 8.37 2.86
C PRO A 26 -6.54 9.68 2.12
N THR A 27 -6.21 10.81 2.73
CA THR A 27 -6.49 12.15 2.16
C THR A 27 -5.25 12.87 1.65
N ASN A 28 -4.07 12.24 1.78
CA ASN A 28 -2.80 12.82 1.34
C ASN A 28 -2.11 11.87 0.38
N THR A 29 -1.46 12.46 -0.61
CA THR A 29 -0.62 11.74 -1.58
C THR A 29 0.82 12.16 -1.34
N LEU A 30 1.74 11.19 -1.27
CA LEU A 30 3.18 11.45 -1.27
C LEU A 30 3.62 12.03 -2.62
N PRO A 31 4.80 12.66 -2.70
CA PRO A 31 5.43 12.96 -3.99
C PRO A 31 5.68 11.67 -4.79
N SER A 32 6.21 11.81 -6.00
CA SER A 32 6.67 10.67 -6.76
C SER A 32 7.77 9.91 -6.03
N TRP A 33 7.77 8.59 -6.19
CA TRP A 33 8.87 7.78 -5.72
C TRP A 33 10.19 8.16 -6.42
N SER A 34 11.32 7.73 -5.85
CA SER A 34 12.63 8.03 -6.41
C SER A 34 12.83 7.35 -7.77
N ASN A 35 13.63 7.98 -8.64
CA ASN A 35 14.11 7.37 -9.88
C ASN A 35 14.99 6.13 -9.63
N GLU A 36 15.42 5.90 -8.39
CA GLU A 36 16.17 4.70 -7.98
C GLU A 36 15.29 3.47 -7.72
N MET A 37 13.96 3.61 -7.86
CA MET A 37 13.01 2.50 -7.77
C MET A 37 13.47 1.28 -8.56
N LYS A 38 13.47 0.13 -7.89
CA LYS A 38 13.84 -1.14 -8.53
C LYS A 38 12.61 -1.75 -9.19
N HIS A 39 12.73 -2.00 -10.48
CA HIS A 39 11.74 -2.72 -11.27
C HIS A 39 12.33 -4.06 -11.69
N TYR A 40 11.64 -5.14 -11.35
CA TYR A 40 12.02 -6.50 -11.71
C TYR A 40 11.17 -6.94 -12.89
N TYR A 41 11.83 -7.29 -13.99
CA TYR A 41 11.15 -7.77 -15.19
C TYR A 41 11.24 -9.29 -15.25
N PHE A 42 10.18 -9.93 -15.76
CA PHE A 42 10.16 -11.38 -15.92
C PHE A 42 11.14 -11.78 -17.02
N ALA A 43 12.10 -12.66 -16.70
CA ALA A 43 13.11 -13.16 -17.64
C ALA A 43 12.48 -13.97 -18.79
N THR A 44 11.32 -14.59 -18.55
CA THR A 44 10.54 -15.31 -19.56
C THR A 44 9.84 -14.39 -20.56
N GLU A 45 9.81 -13.08 -20.31
CA GLU A 45 9.06 -12.08 -21.08
C GLU A 45 9.99 -10.98 -21.63
N GLU A 46 11.25 -11.32 -21.96
CA GLU A 46 12.28 -10.35 -22.37
C GLU A 46 11.89 -9.42 -23.52
N GLN A 47 11.02 -9.89 -24.41
CA GLN A 47 10.56 -9.16 -25.59
C GLN A 47 9.05 -8.88 -25.58
N GLU A 48 8.31 -9.35 -24.56
CA GLU A 48 6.86 -9.23 -24.53
C GLU A 48 6.43 -7.92 -23.87
N GLN A 49 6.31 -6.88 -24.69
CA GLN A 49 5.54 -5.69 -24.36
C GLN A 49 4.09 -5.89 -24.79
N CYS A 50 3.15 -5.35 -24.01
CA CYS A 50 1.77 -5.26 -24.45
C CYS A 50 1.71 -4.50 -25.79
N LYS A 51 1.11 -5.10 -26.82
CA LYS A 51 1.06 -4.50 -28.17
C LYS A 51 0.21 -3.22 -28.22
N ASP A 52 -0.72 -3.06 -27.29
CA ASP A 52 -1.63 -1.91 -27.25
C ASP A 52 -1.01 -0.71 -26.51
N CYS A 53 -0.28 -0.94 -25.42
CA CYS A 53 0.25 0.14 -24.58
C CYS A 53 1.79 0.18 -24.46
N GLY A 54 2.51 -0.80 -25.03
CA GLY A 54 3.97 -0.89 -24.99
C GLY A 54 4.56 -1.23 -23.62
N ILE A 55 3.73 -1.44 -22.60
CA ILE A 55 4.19 -1.71 -21.23
C ILE A 55 4.61 -3.17 -21.11
N ARG A 56 5.79 -3.41 -20.53
CA ARG A 56 6.29 -4.74 -20.17
C ARG A 56 5.84 -5.11 -18.76
N GLY A 57 5.47 -6.38 -18.57
CA GLY A 57 5.20 -6.94 -17.25
C GLY A 57 6.38 -6.75 -16.30
N ARG A 58 6.11 -6.18 -15.12
CA ARG A 58 7.13 -5.95 -14.09
C ARG A 58 6.56 -6.11 -12.69
N ILE A 59 7.43 -6.43 -11.75
CA ILE A 59 7.20 -6.36 -10.32
C ILE A 59 7.97 -5.17 -9.79
N ASP A 60 7.29 -4.28 -9.08
CA ASP A 60 7.95 -3.18 -8.38
C ASP A 60 8.53 -3.68 -7.05
N GLY A 61 9.75 -3.26 -6.74
CA GLY A 61 10.36 -3.48 -5.43
C GLY A 61 9.70 -2.65 -4.33
N PRO A 62 10.27 -2.65 -3.11
CA PRO A 62 9.82 -1.75 -2.05
C PRO A 62 9.80 -0.29 -2.51
N TYR A 63 8.86 0.51 -2.00
CA TYR A 63 8.81 1.94 -2.29
C TYR A 63 10.09 2.62 -1.81
N ILE A 64 10.71 3.40 -2.69
CA ILE A 64 11.93 4.17 -2.43
C ILE A 64 11.58 5.65 -2.58
N TYR A 65 11.87 6.46 -1.58
CA TYR A 65 11.71 7.91 -1.64
C TYR A 65 13.00 8.60 -1.23
N ASN A 66 13.30 9.75 -1.86
CA ASN A 66 14.39 10.57 -1.35
C ASN A 66 13.92 11.25 -0.06
N GLN A 67 14.73 11.19 0.99
CA GLN A 67 14.36 11.73 2.30
C GLN A 67 13.99 13.22 2.23
N LYS A 68 14.68 13.99 1.37
CA LYS A 68 14.43 15.42 1.14
C LYS A 68 13.03 15.70 0.59
N ASP A 69 12.46 14.79 -0.19
CA ASP A 69 11.13 14.96 -0.81
C ASP A 69 10.01 14.70 0.21
N LEU A 70 10.34 14.06 1.34
CA LEU A 70 9.41 13.72 2.42
C LEU A 70 9.49 14.68 3.61
N ILE A 71 10.19 15.81 3.49
CA ILE A 71 10.43 16.72 4.63
C ILE A 71 9.12 17.24 5.26
N ASP A 72 8.10 17.45 4.43
CA ASP A 72 6.77 17.93 4.84
C ASP A 72 5.77 16.79 5.11
N ALA A 73 6.19 15.53 4.98
CA ALA A 73 5.34 14.35 5.16
C ALA A 73 5.11 14.04 6.65
N ALA A 74 4.25 14.83 7.31
CA ALA A 74 3.99 14.74 8.75
C ALA A 74 2.76 13.89 9.18
N LYS A 75 1.95 13.40 8.23
CA LYS A 75 0.77 12.55 8.46
C LYS A 75 1.13 11.07 8.64
N ASP A 76 0.11 10.26 8.94
CA ASP A 76 0.27 8.84 9.26
C ASP A 76 -0.13 7.90 8.12
N ILE A 77 -1.03 8.35 7.24
CA ILE A 77 -1.64 7.52 6.19
C ILE A 77 -1.57 8.28 4.88
N TYR A 78 -1.07 7.62 3.84
CA TYR A 78 -0.85 8.22 2.52
C TYR A 78 -1.22 7.28 1.39
N LEU A 79 -1.45 7.88 0.22
CA LEU A 79 -1.30 7.21 -1.07
C LEU A 79 0.06 7.55 -1.69
N PRO A 80 0.71 6.63 -2.41
CA PRO A 80 1.77 6.97 -3.34
C PRO A 80 1.20 7.77 -4.52
N GLN A 81 2.05 8.55 -5.20
CA GLN A 81 1.66 9.22 -6.43
C GLN A 81 1.40 8.21 -7.56
N GLU A 82 2.15 7.11 -7.59
CA GLU A 82 2.08 6.11 -8.65
C GLU A 82 0.95 5.11 -8.45
N TRP A 83 0.33 4.73 -9.57
CA TRP A 83 -0.66 3.67 -9.61
C TRP A 83 0.03 2.31 -9.76
N THR A 84 -0.52 1.31 -9.08
CA THR A 84 -0.16 -0.09 -9.23
C THR A 84 -1.39 -0.88 -9.68
N HIS A 85 -1.25 -2.19 -9.87
CA HIS A 85 -2.31 -3.03 -10.37
C HIS A 85 -2.28 -4.44 -9.75
N ILE A 86 -3.47 -5.05 -9.64
CA ILE A 86 -3.65 -6.46 -9.32
C ILE A 86 -4.44 -7.14 -10.43
N GLY A 87 -3.77 -7.43 -11.55
CA GLY A 87 -4.38 -8.02 -12.74
C GLY A 87 -5.45 -7.12 -13.35
N LYS A 88 -6.70 -7.24 -12.90
CA LYS A 88 -7.87 -6.56 -13.47
C LYS A 88 -8.16 -5.17 -12.88
N ASN A 89 -7.53 -4.80 -11.77
CA ASN A 89 -7.80 -3.52 -11.09
C ASN A 89 -6.53 -2.69 -10.99
N VAL A 90 -6.67 -1.39 -11.18
CA VAL A 90 -5.64 -0.37 -10.94
C VAL A 90 -5.97 0.35 -9.65
N TYR A 91 -4.98 0.53 -8.77
CA TYR A 91 -5.18 1.14 -7.45
C TYR A 91 -3.89 1.80 -6.95
N ARG A 92 -4.01 2.63 -5.93
CA ARG A 92 -2.87 3.15 -5.15
C ARG A 92 -2.84 2.41 -3.82
N LYS A 93 -1.69 1.85 -3.48
CA LYS A 93 -1.55 1.09 -2.23
C LYS A 93 -1.41 2.03 -1.05
N THR A 94 -2.18 1.84 0.01
CA THR A 94 -2.07 2.69 1.20
C THR A 94 -0.72 2.47 1.88
N LEU A 95 0.00 3.57 2.12
CA LEU A 95 1.27 3.61 2.82
C LEU A 95 1.08 4.21 4.22
N PHE A 96 1.86 3.71 5.17
CA PHE A 96 1.75 4.08 6.58
C PHE A 96 3.07 4.63 7.10
N SER A 97 2.98 5.67 7.93
CA SER A 97 4.14 6.15 8.68
C SER A 97 4.65 5.06 9.63
N LYS A 98 5.94 5.10 9.96
CA LYS A 98 6.51 4.20 10.98
C LYS A 98 5.74 4.31 12.31
N LYS A 99 5.46 5.55 12.74
CA LYS A 99 4.69 5.85 13.96
C LYS A 99 3.33 5.16 13.97
N PHE A 100 2.61 5.18 12.85
CA PHE A 100 1.33 4.51 12.72
C PHE A 100 1.47 2.99 12.83
N ARG A 101 2.43 2.42 12.11
CA ARG A 101 2.72 0.99 12.17
C ARG A 101 3.04 0.54 13.59
N ASP A 102 3.90 1.27 14.31
CA ASP A 102 4.28 0.94 15.67
C ASP A 102 3.04 0.94 16.59
N LEU A 103 2.17 1.95 16.47
CA LEU A 103 0.91 2.03 17.21
C LEU A 103 -0.01 0.82 16.96
N ILE A 104 -0.18 0.41 15.69
CA ILE A 104 -1.02 -0.73 15.30
C ILE A 104 -0.51 -2.04 15.93
N ILE A 105 0.81 -2.24 15.93
CA ILE A 105 1.46 -3.44 16.46
C ILE A 105 1.37 -3.45 18.00
N GLU A 106 1.70 -2.34 18.65
CA GLU A 106 1.66 -2.19 20.11
C GLU A 106 0.27 -2.46 20.68
N ASN A 107 -0.77 -2.01 19.97
CA ASN A 107 -2.17 -2.23 20.34
C ASN A 107 -2.73 -3.58 19.88
N LYS A 108 -1.90 -4.46 19.30
CA LYS A 108 -2.27 -5.81 18.84
C LYS A 108 -3.41 -5.80 17.81
N ILE A 109 -3.54 -4.72 17.04
CA ILE A 109 -4.55 -4.59 15.97
C ILE A 109 -4.14 -5.45 14.77
N SER A 110 -2.86 -5.41 14.41
CA SER A 110 -2.26 -6.26 13.37
C SER A 110 -0.90 -6.74 13.83
N ARG A 111 -0.47 -7.90 13.33
CA ARG A 111 0.94 -8.31 13.42
C ARG A 111 1.78 -7.51 12.43
N ASP A 112 3.10 -7.62 12.58
CA ASP A 112 4.06 -7.04 11.64
C ASP A 112 4.12 -7.85 10.33
N ILE A 113 3.10 -7.71 9.49
CA ILE A 113 3.04 -8.37 8.18
C ILE A 113 3.58 -7.44 7.11
N ARG A 114 4.62 -7.87 6.39
CA ARG A 114 5.27 -7.07 5.35
C ARG A 114 4.83 -7.39 3.93
N LYS A 115 4.19 -8.56 3.74
CA LYS A 115 3.76 -9.09 2.45
C LYS A 115 2.56 -10.00 2.64
N MET A 116 1.67 -10.04 1.64
CA MET A 116 0.48 -10.91 1.69
C MET A 116 0.83 -12.41 1.63
N SER A 117 1.99 -12.76 1.08
CA SER A 117 2.48 -14.15 1.00
C SER A 117 3.13 -14.63 2.30
N ASP A 118 3.14 -13.82 3.36
CA ASP A 118 3.63 -14.27 4.66
C ASP A 118 2.69 -15.37 5.20
N PHE A 119 3.26 -16.51 5.61
CA PHE A 119 2.48 -17.62 6.15
C PHE A 119 1.69 -17.24 7.42
N LYS A 120 2.11 -16.17 8.10
CA LYS A 120 1.40 -15.63 9.26
C LYS A 120 0.24 -14.73 8.86
N TYR A 121 0.13 -14.29 7.62
CA TYR A 121 -0.94 -13.38 7.19
C TYR A 121 -2.32 -14.02 7.39
N GLY A 122 -3.18 -13.34 8.14
CA GLY A 122 -4.55 -13.73 8.42
C GLY A 122 -5.55 -12.62 8.11
N SER A 123 -6.83 -12.93 8.25
CA SER A 123 -7.94 -12.03 7.88
C SER A 123 -8.01 -10.71 8.67
N ARG A 124 -7.24 -10.57 9.75
CA ARG A 124 -7.18 -9.36 10.58
C ARG A 124 -5.91 -8.54 10.37
N ASP A 125 -4.93 -9.07 9.64
CA ASP A 125 -3.65 -8.40 9.50
C ASP A 125 -3.65 -7.38 8.36
N TRP A 126 -2.87 -6.33 8.57
CA TRP A 126 -2.64 -5.27 7.62
C TRP A 126 -1.28 -5.51 6.97
N VAL A 127 -1.19 -5.28 5.66
CA VAL A 127 0.09 -5.37 4.95
C VAL A 127 0.82 -4.05 5.13
N LEU A 128 1.80 -4.02 6.03
CA LEU A 128 2.57 -2.84 6.40
C LEU A 128 3.89 -2.82 5.60
N GLU A 129 3.79 -2.41 4.34
CA GLU A 129 4.93 -2.43 3.43
C GLU A 129 6.12 -1.60 3.93
N PRO A 130 7.35 -2.11 3.74
CA PRO A 130 8.54 -1.32 4.00
C PRO A 130 8.68 -0.21 2.96
N ILE A 131 9.13 0.95 3.43
CA ILE A 131 9.55 2.07 2.60
C ILE A 131 11.04 2.28 2.86
N LEU A 132 11.83 2.38 1.79
CA LEU A 132 13.25 2.70 1.86
C LEU A 132 13.44 4.19 1.61
N LEU A 133 14.29 4.80 2.43
CA LEU A 133 14.66 6.21 2.29
C LEU A 133 16.10 6.28 1.82
N ILE A 134 16.35 7.13 0.84
CA ILE A 134 17.67 7.41 0.27
C ILE A 134 17.99 8.91 0.27
#